data_AF-J9F405-F1
#
_entry.id   AF-J9F405-F1
#
_cell.length_a   1.000
_cell.length_b   1.000
_cell.length_c   1.000
_cell.angle_alpha   90.00
_cell.angle_beta   90.00
_cell.angle_gamma   90.00
#
_symmetry.space_group_name_H-M   'P 1'
#
loop_
_entity.id
_entity.type
_entity.pdbx_description
1 polymer ?
#
loop_
_entity_poly.entity_id
_entity_poly.type
_entity_poly.pdbx_seq_one_letter_code
_entity_poly.pdbx_strand_id
1 'polypeptide(L)'
;MVVLALLEIGTNIDKWISDWRYGIESLNDILSLSESALRNRLSNDPQILELVDNFLYIFPKNWRKDEALSVVLNKSGQLDRGEEIHAVIVEMYQKILMLFLKFARDIWKQFIDEQSQQKSSFFDLNRLFRAIVIFKTSNQSAVGNIVTQAFGARQFTEEDIETFIKTMERELIDYSNDIAFSRNSINKMESFLEKCLINFEGLTAISSLLFNHHESQATLCSFLNSLALFVENLDEHYCMEQIMNISADLLGTFRILLILVDNVIASAYALFHALIDCLTSIDELYTVIVNCLQYKRFIFYYSIIYPIDEILNRCDEEQRIYVNTSLECIRENCTTDVLKQLKKRGLLVGLGSSANQEVQSKIDYLAELLPHFSPQFIHLSLRHFGYQTEQTANALLNNNELPLDLQALMSVELKAENTSMIVAGFSPFYDFI
;
A
#
# COMPACT_ATOMS: atom_id res chain seq x y z
N MET A 1 7.12 23.35 27.45
CA MET A 1 6.29 22.17 27.18
C MET A 1 7.22 21.08 26.72
N VAL A 2 7.13 19.90 27.32
CA VAL A 2 8.12 18.81 27.16
C VAL A 2 7.99 18.23 25.76
N VAL A 3 9.13 18.20 25.05
CA VAL A 3 9.34 17.47 23.80
C VAL A 3 8.81 16.05 23.99
N LEU A 4 7.84 15.64 23.17
CA LEU A 4 7.43 14.24 23.06
C LEU A 4 8.62 13.46 22.51
N ALA A 5 9.53 13.06 23.41
CA ALA A 5 10.70 12.29 23.08
C ALA A 5 10.23 10.98 22.45
N LEU A 6 10.63 10.72 21.20
CA LEU A 6 10.47 9.46 20.44
C LEU A 6 10.05 8.30 21.35
N LEU A 7 8.75 8.12 21.49
CA LEU A 7 8.15 7.16 22.40
C LEU A 7 8.15 5.79 21.73
N GLU A 8 9.33 5.17 21.61
CA GLU A 8 9.40 3.72 21.51
C GLU A 8 8.72 3.15 22.76
N ILE A 9 7.76 2.25 22.57
CA ILE A 9 6.91 1.66 23.63
C ILE A 9 7.74 0.87 24.70
N GLY A 10 9.08 0.92 24.65
CA GLY A 10 9.99 0.03 25.36
C GLY A 10 10.47 0.45 26.76
N THR A 11 10.37 1.70 27.23
CA THR A 11 11.10 2.10 28.46
C THR A 11 10.25 2.57 29.65
N ASN A 12 9.04 3.12 29.46
CA ASN A 12 8.11 3.42 30.56
C ASN A 12 6.67 3.63 30.05
N ILE A 13 5.83 2.59 30.15
CA ILE A 13 4.43 2.62 29.68
C ILE A 13 3.59 3.64 30.46
N ASP A 14 3.80 3.79 31.77
CA ASP A 14 3.02 4.73 32.59
C ASP A 14 3.30 6.18 32.18
N LYS A 15 4.58 6.49 31.92
CA LYS A 15 4.98 7.79 31.39
C LYS A 15 4.40 8.01 29.98
N TRP A 16 4.44 6.99 29.12
CA TRP A 16 3.84 7.04 27.78
C TRP A 16 2.36 7.40 27.84
N ILE A 17 1.59 6.68 28.67
CA ILE A 17 0.14 6.93 28.85
C ILE A 17 -0.09 8.34 29.38
N SER A 18 0.68 8.77 30.38
CA SER A 18 0.58 10.12 30.95
C SER A 18 0.88 11.22 29.93
N ASP A 19 1.93 11.08 29.12
CA ASP A 19 2.32 12.06 28.11
C ASP A 19 1.25 12.19 27.02
N TRP A 20 0.65 11.07 26.60
CA TRP A 20 -0.42 11.06 25.61
C TRP A 20 -1.74 11.62 26.16
N ARG A 21 -2.10 11.33 27.42
CA ARG A 21 -3.25 11.95 28.09
C ARG A 21 -3.09 13.46 28.19
N TYR A 22 -1.91 13.94 28.53
CA TYR A 22 -1.62 15.37 28.52
C TYR A 22 -1.75 16.00 27.11
N GLY A 23 -1.32 15.28 26.07
CA GLY A 23 -1.54 15.66 24.68
C GLY A 23 -3.03 15.74 24.31
N ILE A 24 -3.84 14.78 24.77
CA ILE A 24 -5.30 14.76 24.58
C ILE A 24 -5.96 15.94 25.28
N GLU A 25 -5.59 16.24 26.53
CA GLU A 25 -6.08 17.41 27.26
C GLU A 25 -5.75 18.70 26.52
N SER A 26 -4.51 18.84 26.04
CA SER A 26 -4.08 19.97 25.23
C SER A 26 -4.92 20.11 23.95
N LEU A 27 -5.21 19.01 23.27
CA LEU A 27 -6.08 19.02 22.08
C LEU A 27 -7.53 19.36 22.41
N ASN A 28 -8.06 18.92 23.55
CA ASN A 28 -9.41 19.29 24.00
C ASN A 28 -9.52 20.80 24.21
N ASP A 29 -8.53 21.41 24.85
CA ASP A 29 -8.46 22.86 25.04
C ASP A 29 -8.43 23.58 23.69
N ILE A 30 -7.59 23.11 22.75
CA ILE A 30 -7.48 23.68 21.40
C ILE A 30 -8.81 23.53 20.62
N LEU A 31 -9.45 22.38 20.69
CA LEU A 31 -10.73 22.10 20.04
C LEU A 31 -11.88 22.90 20.65
N SER A 32 -11.75 23.40 21.87
CA SER A 32 -12.75 24.27 22.51
C SER A 32 -12.67 25.74 22.04
N LEU A 33 -11.54 26.16 21.45
CA LEU A 33 -11.31 27.55 21.03
C LEU A 33 -12.31 28.00 19.94
N SER A 34 -12.58 29.30 19.87
CA SER A 34 -13.27 29.87 18.69
C SER A 34 -12.41 29.71 17.43
N GLU A 35 -13.03 29.78 16.26
CA GLU A 35 -12.36 29.69 14.95
C GLU A 35 -11.17 30.67 14.83
N SER A 36 -11.35 31.94 15.19
CA SER A 36 -10.29 32.95 15.19
C SER A 36 -9.16 32.69 16.20
N ALA A 37 -9.50 32.20 17.40
CA ALA A 37 -8.51 31.87 18.43
C ALA A 37 -7.71 30.62 18.08
N LEU A 38 -8.35 29.61 17.48
CA LEU A 38 -7.70 28.39 17.00
C LEU A 38 -6.62 28.72 15.97
N ARG A 39 -6.94 29.57 15.01
CA ARG A 39 -6.00 30.02 13.98
C ARG A 39 -4.79 30.73 14.57
N ASN A 40 -5.04 31.73 15.42
CA ASN A 40 -3.96 32.46 16.09
C ASN A 40 -3.09 31.50 16.91
N ARG A 41 -3.68 30.47 17.49
CA ARG A 41 -2.93 29.45 18.21
C ARG A 41 -2.09 28.58 17.27
N LEU A 42 -2.66 28.05 16.18
CA LEU A 42 -1.93 27.22 15.22
C LEU A 42 -0.81 27.97 14.49
N SER A 43 -0.97 29.26 14.24
CA SER A 43 0.07 30.09 13.60
C SER A 43 1.22 30.46 14.53
N ASN A 44 0.96 30.58 15.84
CA ASN A 44 1.93 31.08 16.82
C ASN A 44 2.50 30.02 17.75
N ASP A 45 1.90 28.82 17.80
CA ASP A 45 2.32 27.74 18.68
C ASP A 45 2.81 26.52 17.88
N PRO A 46 4.13 26.40 17.63
CA PRO A 46 4.68 25.29 16.88
C PRO A 46 4.52 23.95 17.60
N GLN A 47 4.22 23.95 18.91
CA GLN A 47 4.11 22.72 19.69
C GLN A 47 2.87 21.91 19.33
N ILE A 48 1.81 22.56 18.81
CA ILE A 48 0.62 21.86 18.32
C ILE A 48 0.94 21.08 17.06
N LEU A 49 1.71 21.70 16.15
CA LEU A 49 2.18 21.02 14.94
C LEU A 49 3.10 19.85 15.29
N GLU A 50 4.02 20.06 16.24
CA GLU A 50 4.90 19.00 16.74
C GLU A 50 4.12 17.83 17.35
N LEU A 51 3.07 18.09 18.15
CA LEU A 51 2.19 17.06 18.69
C LEU A 51 1.51 16.25 17.59
N VAL A 52 0.94 16.94 16.59
CA VAL A 52 0.28 16.28 15.45
C VAL A 52 1.28 15.47 14.62
N ASP A 53 2.44 16.04 14.30
CA ASP A 53 3.48 15.37 13.52
C ASP A 53 4.02 14.12 14.25
N ASN A 54 4.22 14.21 15.56
CA ASN A 54 4.64 13.08 16.38
C ASN A 54 3.59 11.97 16.39
N PHE A 55 2.30 12.32 16.52
CA PHE A 55 1.24 11.32 16.42
C PHE A 55 1.24 10.64 15.05
N LEU A 56 1.25 11.42 13.97
CA LEU A 56 1.21 10.89 12.60
C LEU A 56 2.47 10.05 12.26
N TYR A 57 3.59 10.31 12.90
CA TYR A 57 4.82 9.54 12.75
C TYR A 57 4.79 8.20 13.52
N ILE A 58 4.24 8.22 14.74
CA ILE A 58 4.26 7.07 15.68
C ILE A 58 3.05 6.15 15.47
N PHE A 59 1.99 6.61 14.80
CA PHE A 59 0.76 5.84 14.62
C PHE A 59 1.04 4.41 14.13
N PRO A 60 0.38 3.38 14.70
CA PRO A 60 0.66 1.99 14.37
C PRO A 60 0.63 1.72 12.87
N LYS A 61 1.71 1.10 12.37
CA LYS A 61 1.90 0.79 10.95
C LYS A 61 1.41 -0.61 10.66
N ASN A 62 0.49 -0.76 9.71
CA ASN A 62 -0.16 -2.04 9.38
C ASN A 62 0.83 -3.12 8.93
N TRP A 63 1.96 -2.74 8.29
CA TRP A 63 3.00 -3.68 7.86
C TRP A 63 3.95 -4.14 8.97
N ARG A 64 3.93 -3.47 10.13
CA ARG A 64 4.65 -3.90 11.34
C ARG A 64 3.76 -4.74 12.27
N LYS A 65 2.71 -5.36 11.71
CA LYS A 65 1.68 -6.17 12.39
C LYS A 65 2.21 -6.82 13.66
N ASP A 66 1.64 -6.40 14.80
CA ASP A 66 1.54 -7.21 16.02
C ASP A 66 2.77 -7.98 16.48
N GLU A 67 3.98 -7.43 16.37
CA GLU A 67 5.10 -7.91 17.20
C GLU A 67 5.45 -6.88 18.27
N ALA A 68 5.62 -5.59 17.96
CA ALA A 68 5.97 -4.62 19.00
C ALA A 68 4.82 -4.35 19.99
N LEU A 69 3.62 -4.07 19.49
CA LEU A 69 2.43 -3.84 20.32
C LEU A 69 1.99 -5.15 20.99
N SER A 70 1.93 -6.27 20.28
CA SER A 70 1.58 -7.55 20.90
C SER A 70 2.63 -8.01 21.92
N VAL A 71 3.93 -7.81 21.70
CA VAL A 71 4.97 -8.18 22.67
C VAL A 71 4.92 -7.26 23.89
N VAL A 72 4.60 -5.98 23.73
CA VAL A 72 4.38 -5.07 24.87
C VAL A 72 3.12 -5.51 25.65
N LEU A 73 2.02 -5.75 24.94
CA LEU A 73 0.73 -6.16 25.48
C LEU A 73 0.77 -7.56 26.12
N ASN A 74 1.58 -8.48 25.58
CA ASN A 74 1.75 -9.85 26.08
C ASN A 74 2.84 -9.95 27.17
N LYS A 75 3.82 -9.04 27.21
CA LYS A 75 4.78 -8.95 28.34
C LYS A 75 4.11 -8.39 29.59
N SER A 76 3.13 -7.50 29.45
CA SER A 76 2.25 -7.13 30.54
C SER A 76 1.16 -8.19 30.67
N GLY A 77 1.29 -9.14 31.60
CA GLY A 77 0.21 -10.10 31.93
C GLY A 77 -1.06 -9.45 32.52
N GLN A 78 -1.41 -8.23 32.11
CA GLN A 78 -2.50 -7.39 32.57
C GLN A 78 -3.32 -6.95 31.35
N LEU A 79 -4.42 -7.67 31.05
CA LEU A 79 -5.38 -7.31 30.00
C LEU A 79 -5.82 -5.82 30.07
N ASP A 80 -5.93 -5.28 31.29
CA ASP A 80 -6.38 -3.91 31.58
C ASP A 80 -5.50 -2.81 30.95
N ARG A 81 -4.18 -3.02 30.90
CA ARG A 81 -3.26 -2.02 30.31
C ARG A 81 -3.35 -1.94 28.79
N GLY A 82 -3.71 -3.04 28.15
CA GLY A 82 -3.88 -3.05 26.71
C GLY A 82 -5.10 -2.25 26.26
N GLU A 83 -6.18 -2.38 27.00
CA GLU A 83 -7.38 -1.58 26.80
C GLU A 83 -7.11 -0.09 27.06
N GLU A 84 -6.32 0.24 28.08
CA GLU A 84 -5.94 1.63 28.37
C GLU A 84 -5.11 2.27 27.25
N ILE A 85 -4.09 1.57 26.75
CA ILE A 85 -3.27 2.04 25.62
C ILE A 85 -4.14 2.21 24.37
N HIS A 86 -5.00 1.23 24.08
CA HIS A 86 -5.91 1.30 22.95
C HIS A 86 -6.85 2.49 23.05
N ALA A 87 -7.46 2.71 24.22
CA ALA A 87 -8.35 3.84 24.48
C ALA A 87 -7.65 5.20 24.25
N VAL A 88 -6.41 5.35 24.73
CA VAL A 88 -5.61 6.57 24.54
C VAL A 88 -5.29 6.81 23.06
N ILE A 89 -4.92 5.77 22.30
CA ILE A 89 -4.66 5.89 20.86
C ILE A 89 -5.95 6.29 20.12
N VAL A 90 -7.07 5.65 20.43
CA VAL A 90 -8.38 5.94 19.80
C VAL A 90 -8.83 7.36 20.13
N GLU A 91 -8.66 7.82 21.36
CA GLU A 91 -9.02 9.19 21.72
C GLU A 91 -8.12 10.20 21.00
N MET A 92 -6.81 10.01 20.98
CA MET A 92 -5.88 10.87 20.23
C MET A 92 -6.22 10.92 18.73
N TYR A 93 -6.51 9.76 18.13
CA TYR A 93 -6.97 9.63 16.75
C TYR A 93 -8.20 10.50 16.49
N GLN A 94 -9.21 10.41 17.35
CA GLN A 94 -10.45 11.20 17.22
C GLN A 94 -10.16 12.70 17.33
N LYS A 95 -9.37 13.14 18.31
CA LYS A 95 -9.08 14.57 18.52
C LYS A 95 -8.30 15.18 17.37
N ILE A 96 -7.32 14.47 16.83
CA ILE A 96 -6.54 14.96 15.68
C ILE A 96 -7.42 15.01 14.42
N LEU A 97 -8.24 14.00 14.16
CA LEU A 97 -9.19 14.05 13.04
C LEU A 97 -10.17 15.23 13.17
N MET A 98 -10.71 15.46 14.38
CA MET A 98 -11.57 16.61 14.67
C MET A 98 -10.84 17.94 14.45
N LEU A 99 -9.54 18.02 14.77
CA LEU A 99 -8.73 19.20 14.53
C LEU A 99 -8.60 19.50 13.04
N PHE A 100 -8.28 18.49 12.21
CA PHE A 100 -8.26 18.62 10.76
C PHE A 100 -9.61 19.08 10.20
N LEU A 101 -10.71 18.46 10.63
CA LEU A 101 -12.06 18.83 10.19
C LEU A 101 -12.43 20.27 10.56
N LYS A 102 -12.18 20.65 11.82
CA LYS A 102 -12.49 21.99 12.31
C LYS A 102 -11.69 23.05 11.57
N PHE A 103 -10.41 22.79 11.32
CA PHE A 103 -9.53 23.74 10.67
C PHE A 103 -9.78 23.85 9.16
N ALA A 104 -10.06 22.73 8.47
CA ALA A 104 -10.48 22.74 7.07
C ALA A 104 -11.75 23.59 6.86
N ARG A 105 -12.74 23.42 7.74
CA ARG A 105 -14.00 24.18 7.71
C ARG A 105 -13.79 25.68 7.93
N ASP A 106 -12.95 26.03 8.89
CA ASP A 106 -12.64 27.43 9.22
C ASP A 106 -11.94 28.15 8.04
N ILE A 107 -10.91 27.52 7.47
CA ILE A 107 -10.19 28.10 6.32
C ILE A 107 -11.12 28.23 5.11
N TRP A 108 -11.96 27.23 4.83
CA TRP A 108 -12.90 27.29 3.72
C TRP A 108 -13.91 28.45 3.84
N LYS A 109 -14.50 28.64 5.02
CA LYS A 109 -15.41 29.77 5.27
C LYS A 109 -14.74 31.12 5.00
N GLN A 110 -13.53 31.31 5.51
CA GLN A 110 -12.83 32.57 5.30
C GLN A 110 -12.39 32.81 3.87
N PHE A 111 -12.04 31.75 3.14
CA PHE A 111 -11.76 31.90 1.72
C PHE A 111 -12.97 32.47 0.96
N ILE A 112 -14.18 32.04 1.34
CA ILE A 112 -15.45 32.58 0.80
C ILE A 112 -15.68 34.03 1.26
N ASP A 113 -15.48 34.30 2.55
CA ASP A 113 -15.92 35.57 3.17
C ASP A 113 -14.91 36.73 3.02
N GLU A 114 -13.60 36.44 3.03
CA GLU A 114 -12.54 37.46 3.19
C GLU A 114 -11.50 37.49 2.05
N GLN A 115 -11.55 36.56 1.08
CA GLN A 115 -10.51 36.37 0.04
C GLN A 115 -9.06 36.32 0.59
N SER A 116 -8.89 35.96 1.86
CA SER A 116 -7.60 35.80 2.50
C SER A 116 -6.89 34.55 1.97
N GLN A 117 -5.68 34.73 1.41
CA GLN A 117 -4.87 33.66 0.79
C GLN A 117 -3.75 33.13 1.70
N GLN A 118 -3.83 33.36 3.01
CA GLN A 118 -2.73 32.96 3.89
C GLN A 118 -2.65 31.43 3.97
N LYS A 119 -1.58 30.84 3.40
CA LYS A 119 -1.27 29.41 3.55
C LYS A 119 -0.96 29.12 5.03
N SER A 120 -1.63 28.11 5.58
CA SER A 120 -1.32 27.58 6.90
C SER A 120 -0.24 26.51 6.80
N SER A 121 0.72 26.55 7.73
CA SER A 121 1.70 25.48 7.90
C SER A 121 1.08 24.14 8.31
N PHE A 122 -0.17 24.12 8.80
CA PHE A 122 -0.88 22.92 9.21
C PHE A 122 -1.18 21.98 8.02
N PHE A 123 -1.50 22.53 6.86
CA PHE A 123 -1.84 21.79 5.63
C PHE A 123 -0.64 21.56 4.70
N ASP A 124 0.57 21.43 5.26
CA ASP A 124 1.71 20.88 4.51
C ASP A 124 1.37 19.52 3.89
N LEU A 125 1.85 19.27 2.67
CA LEU A 125 1.53 18.07 1.91
C LEU A 125 1.98 16.79 2.63
N ASN A 126 3.15 16.79 3.28
CA ASN A 126 3.61 15.59 3.99
C ASN A 126 2.70 15.27 5.17
N ARG A 127 2.27 16.30 5.92
CA ARG A 127 1.34 16.12 7.04
C ARG A 127 -0.02 15.65 6.57
N LEU A 128 -0.54 16.26 5.50
CA LEU A 128 -1.81 15.89 4.91
C LEU A 128 -1.80 14.44 4.40
N PHE A 129 -0.74 14.01 3.72
CA PHE A 129 -0.62 12.64 3.20
C PHE A 129 -0.54 11.60 4.32
N ARG A 130 0.22 11.88 5.39
CA ARG A 130 0.21 11.04 6.59
C ARG A 130 -1.19 10.93 7.21
N ALA A 131 -1.90 12.06 7.32
CA ALA A 131 -3.26 12.08 7.82
C ALA A 131 -4.21 11.27 6.92
N ILE A 132 -4.07 11.36 5.59
CA ILE A 132 -4.86 10.57 4.65
C ILE A 132 -4.67 9.07 4.90
N VAL A 133 -3.43 8.58 4.95
CA VAL A 133 -3.13 7.15 5.18
C VAL A 133 -3.75 6.64 6.48
N ILE A 134 -3.70 7.45 7.54
CA ILE A 134 -4.19 7.06 8.88
C ILE A 134 -5.72 7.10 8.96
N PHE A 135 -6.36 8.12 8.38
CA PHE A 135 -7.78 8.37 8.59
C PHE A 135 -8.69 7.81 7.48
N LYS A 136 -8.19 7.65 6.25
CA LYS A 136 -9.03 7.38 5.06
C LYS A 136 -9.81 6.07 5.16
N THR A 137 -9.18 5.00 5.65
CA THR A 137 -9.80 3.66 5.71
C THR A 137 -11.10 3.63 6.52
N SER A 138 -11.15 4.35 7.66
CA SER A 138 -12.33 4.40 8.52
C SER A 138 -13.19 5.65 8.32
N ASN A 139 -12.65 6.70 7.69
CA ASN A 139 -13.29 8.02 7.62
C ASN A 139 -13.22 8.65 6.21
N GLN A 140 -13.42 7.85 5.16
CA GLN A 140 -13.24 8.25 3.75
C GLN A 140 -13.95 9.57 3.40
N SER A 141 -15.22 9.74 3.80
CA SER A 141 -15.99 10.96 3.52
C SER A 141 -15.41 12.19 4.25
N ALA A 142 -15.00 12.03 5.51
CA ALA A 142 -14.42 13.12 6.30
C ALA A 142 -13.07 13.57 5.72
N VAL A 143 -12.21 12.61 5.36
CA VAL A 143 -10.92 12.89 4.72
C VAL A 143 -11.12 13.56 3.37
N GLY A 144 -12.05 13.08 2.53
CA GLY A 144 -12.40 13.73 1.27
C GLY A 144 -12.80 15.19 1.47
N ASN A 145 -13.67 15.48 2.44
CA ASN A 145 -14.07 16.85 2.76
C ASN A 145 -12.89 17.73 3.21
N ILE A 146 -11.99 17.21 4.04
CA ILE A 146 -10.78 17.93 4.48
C ILE A 146 -9.94 18.32 3.27
N VAL A 147 -9.65 17.36 2.39
CA VAL A 147 -8.81 17.57 1.21
C VAL A 147 -9.46 18.58 0.26
N THR A 148 -10.75 18.41 -0.08
CA THR A 148 -11.45 19.31 -0.99
C THR A 148 -11.51 20.74 -0.45
N GLN A 149 -11.77 20.91 0.85
CA GLN A 149 -11.80 22.23 1.48
C GLN A 149 -10.42 22.88 1.54
N ALA A 150 -9.38 22.12 1.89
CA ALA A 150 -8.00 22.62 1.93
C ALA A 150 -7.50 23.03 0.53
N PHE A 151 -7.77 22.21 -0.50
CA PHE A 151 -7.46 22.53 -1.89
C PHE A 151 -8.23 23.75 -2.39
N GLY A 152 -9.56 23.77 -2.18
CA GLY A 152 -10.41 24.88 -2.58
C GLY A 152 -10.03 26.21 -1.91
N ALA A 153 -9.55 26.16 -0.66
CA ALA A 153 -9.01 27.31 0.05
C ALA A 153 -7.52 27.59 -0.23
N ARG A 154 -6.96 26.97 -1.28
CA ARG A 154 -5.59 27.17 -1.78
C ARG A 154 -4.49 26.95 -0.74
N GLN A 155 -4.73 26.06 0.22
CA GLN A 155 -3.70 25.69 1.21
C GLN A 155 -2.55 24.92 0.56
N PHE A 156 -2.86 24.18 -0.50
CA PHE A 156 -1.92 23.68 -1.48
C PHE A 156 -2.51 23.89 -2.88
N THR A 157 -1.67 23.96 -3.90
CA THR A 157 -2.04 24.20 -5.30
C THR A 157 -1.58 23.06 -6.21
N GLU A 158 -2.02 23.05 -7.46
CA GLU A 158 -1.51 22.12 -8.47
C GLU A 158 0.01 22.25 -8.66
N GLU A 159 0.57 23.47 -8.59
CA GLU A 159 2.01 23.72 -8.67
C GLU A 159 2.79 23.10 -7.49
N ASP A 160 2.23 23.16 -6.28
CA ASP A 160 2.83 22.51 -5.11
C ASP A 160 2.89 20.98 -5.34
N ILE A 161 1.83 20.39 -5.90
CA ILE A 161 1.79 18.96 -6.23
C ILE A 161 2.73 18.61 -7.38
N GLU A 162 2.81 19.42 -8.43
CA GLU A 162 3.72 19.17 -9.55
C GLU A 162 5.19 19.20 -9.08
N THR A 163 5.54 20.16 -8.22
CA THR A 163 6.87 20.24 -7.60
C THR A 163 7.16 19.02 -6.73
N PHE A 164 6.14 18.55 -6.00
CA PHE A 164 6.23 17.33 -5.21
C PHE A 164 6.44 16.09 -6.09
N ILE A 165 5.66 15.94 -7.17
CA ILE A 165 5.78 14.83 -8.12
C ILE A 165 7.18 14.80 -8.74
N LYS A 166 7.72 15.93 -9.20
CA LYS A 166 9.09 16.01 -9.75
C LYS A 166 10.16 15.62 -8.74
N THR A 167 9.96 15.98 -7.48
CA THR A 167 10.87 15.61 -6.38
C THR A 167 10.80 14.11 -6.13
N MET A 168 9.58 13.57 -6.06
CA MET A 168 9.36 12.14 -5.86
C MET A 168 9.89 11.31 -7.03
N GLU A 169 9.67 11.74 -8.28
CA GLU A 169 10.20 11.11 -9.48
C GLU A 169 11.72 10.93 -9.39
N ARG A 170 12.43 12.02 -9.04
CA ARG A 170 13.89 11.96 -8.86
C ARG A 170 14.30 10.97 -7.79
N GLU A 171 13.61 10.96 -6.65
CA GLU A 171 13.88 10.00 -5.59
C GLU A 171 13.63 8.55 -6.04
N LEU A 172 12.57 8.27 -6.81
CA LEU A 172 12.31 6.94 -7.35
C LEU A 172 13.41 6.49 -8.31
N ILE A 173 13.90 7.38 -9.18
CA ILE A 173 15.01 7.10 -10.10
C ILE A 173 16.31 6.85 -9.34
N ASP A 174 16.63 7.70 -8.37
CA ASP A 174 17.86 7.58 -7.57
C ASP A 174 17.88 6.26 -6.78
N TYR A 175 16.74 5.90 -6.16
CA TYR A 175 16.66 4.66 -5.40
C TYR A 175 16.54 3.41 -6.26
N SER A 176 16.00 3.50 -7.49
CA SER A 176 15.87 2.36 -8.41
C SER A 176 17.19 1.62 -8.66
N ASN A 177 18.31 2.34 -8.60
CA ASN A 177 19.64 1.74 -8.77
C ASN A 177 20.17 1.05 -7.48
N ASP A 178 19.59 1.33 -6.32
CA ASP A 178 20.01 0.87 -4.99
C ASP A 178 18.95 -0.02 -4.31
N ILE A 179 17.97 -0.57 -5.05
CA ILE A 179 16.83 -1.33 -4.50
C ILE A 179 17.24 -2.67 -3.86
N ALA A 180 18.39 -3.22 -4.25
CA ALA A 180 18.83 -4.53 -3.78
C ALA A 180 18.89 -4.64 -2.25
N PHE A 181 18.32 -5.72 -1.72
CA PHE A 181 18.33 -5.99 -0.29
C PHE A 181 19.78 -6.09 0.23
N SER A 182 20.11 -5.27 1.22
CA SER A 182 21.39 -5.33 1.91
C SER A 182 21.20 -5.04 3.40
N ARG A 183 21.87 -5.84 4.23
CA ARG A 183 21.83 -5.71 5.69
C ARG A 183 22.18 -4.29 6.17
N ASN A 184 23.08 -3.61 5.45
CA ASN A 184 23.56 -2.27 5.82
C ASN A 184 22.59 -1.16 5.41
N SER A 185 21.58 -1.44 4.57
CA SER A 185 20.63 -0.46 4.04
C SER A 185 19.19 -0.68 4.49
N ILE A 186 18.89 -1.71 5.30
CA ILE A 186 17.51 -2.06 5.71
C ILE A 186 16.74 -0.85 6.25
N ASN A 187 17.28 -0.12 7.23
CA ASN A 187 16.58 1.02 7.82
C ASN A 187 16.35 2.16 6.82
N LYS A 188 17.30 2.35 5.89
CA LYS A 188 17.19 3.36 4.83
C LYS A 188 16.10 2.95 3.83
N MET A 189 16.06 1.68 3.45
CA MET A 189 15.05 1.11 2.55
C MET A 189 13.66 1.15 3.17
N GLU A 190 13.51 0.71 4.42
CA GLU A 190 12.23 0.73 5.13
C GLU A 190 11.69 2.18 5.22
N SER A 191 12.53 3.13 5.62
CA SER A 191 12.14 4.54 5.69
C SER A 191 11.75 5.12 4.34
N PHE A 192 12.42 4.70 3.26
CA PHE A 192 12.11 5.14 1.91
C PHE A 192 10.79 4.54 1.42
N LEU A 193 10.59 3.23 1.57
CA LEU A 193 9.37 2.55 1.19
C LEU A 193 8.15 3.05 1.97
N GLU A 194 8.30 3.34 3.26
CA GLU A 194 7.26 3.99 4.05
C GLU A 194 6.91 5.37 3.47
N LYS A 195 7.92 6.17 3.10
CA LYS A 195 7.69 7.46 2.46
C LYS A 195 6.95 7.29 1.13
N CYS A 196 7.35 6.34 0.29
CA CYS A 196 6.67 6.01 -0.95
C CYS A 196 5.21 5.65 -0.72
N LEU A 197 4.92 4.75 0.22
CA LEU A 197 3.56 4.34 0.55
C LEU A 197 2.67 5.53 0.91
N ILE A 198 3.15 6.38 1.82
CA ILE A 198 2.41 7.57 2.28
C ILE A 198 2.15 8.52 1.13
N ASN A 199 3.16 8.75 0.32
CA ASN A 199 3.08 9.66 -0.82
C ASN A 199 2.15 9.12 -1.91
N PHE A 200 2.19 7.82 -2.20
CA PHE A 200 1.33 7.20 -3.20
C PHE A 200 -0.14 7.24 -2.80
N GLU A 201 -0.46 6.88 -1.55
CA GLU A 201 -1.83 6.95 -1.05
C GLU A 201 -2.35 8.39 -0.99
N GLY A 202 -1.49 9.33 -0.58
CA GLY A 202 -1.77 10.77 -0.56
C GLY A 202 -2.10 11.30 -1.95
N LEU A 203 -1.21 11.07 -2.93
CA LEU A 203 -1.42 11.47 -4.33
C LEU A 203 -2.69 10.83 -4.93
N THR A 204 -2.93 9.55 -4.66
CA THR A 204 -4.14 8.85 -5.10
C THR A 204 -5.41 9.49 -4.54
N ALA A 205 -5.39 9.95 -3.28
CA ALA A 205 -6.55 10.57 -2.65
C ALA A 205 -6.87 11.97 -3.19
N ILE A 206 -5.88 12.66 -3.75
CA ILE A 206 -6.05 14.01 -4.28
C ILE A 206 -6.14 14.07 -5.81
N SER A 207 -5.81 12.99 -6.52
CA SER A 207 -5.71 12.97 -7.99
C SER A 207 -6.99 13.48 -8.67
N SER A 208 -8.16 13.12 -8.16
CA SER A 208 -9.45 13.55 -8.71
C SER A 208 -9.73 15.06 -8.60
N LEU A 209 -8.98 15.76 -7.75
CA LEU A 209 -9.09 17.22 -7.57
C LEU A 209 -8.08 17.97 -8.45
N LEU A 210 -7.14 17.26 -9.06
CA LEU A 210 -6.04 17.80 -9.81
C LEU A 210 -6.24 17.56 -11.31
N PHE A 211 -5.47 18.31 -12.12
CA PHE A 211 -5.20 18.01 -13.53
C PHE A 211 -6.36 18.22 -14.50
N ASN A 212 -7.23 19.19 -14.21
CA ASN A 212 -8.15 19.73 -15.22
C ASN A 212 -7.42 20.58 -16.29
N HIS A 213 -6.12 20.85 -16.12
CA HIS A 213 -5.33 21.76 -16.94
C HIS A 213 -4.18 21.03 -17.67
N HIS A 214 -4.06 21.29 -18.98
CA HIS A 214 -3.11 20.64 -19.91
C HIS A 214 -1.62 20.82 -19.57
N GLU A 215 -1.24 21.84 -18.79
CA GLU A 215 0.18 22.19 -18.59
C GLU A 215 0.97 21.16 -17.77
N SER A 216 0.29 20.28 -17.03
CA SER A 216 0.88 19.30 -16.11
C SER A 216 1.13 17.92 -16.73
N GLN A 217 0.71 17.67 -17.98
CA GLN A 217 0.66 16.31 -18.55
C GLN A 217 2.04 15.70 -18.81
N ALA A 218 3.02 16.49 -19.26
CA ALA A 218 4.38 16.00 -19.49
C ALA A 218 5.04 15.49 -18.20
N THR A 219 4.86 16.22 -17.09
CA THR A 219 5.34 15.82 -15.76
C THR A 219 4.69 14.51 -15.32
N LEU A 220 3.38 14.36 -15.52
CA LEU A 220 2.65 13.13 -15.19
C LEU A 220 3.13 11.94 -16.01
N CYS A 221 3.29 12.09 -17.32
CA CYS A 221 3.75 11.02 -18.20
C CYS A 221 5.15 10.51 -17.79
N SER A 222 6.08 11.42 -17.49
CA SER A 222 7.41 11.06 -17.01
C SER A 222 7.34 10.31 -15.67
N PHE A 223 6.55 10.84 -14.73
CA PHE A 223 6.36 10.23 -13.42
C PHE A 223 5.74 8.82 -13.49
N LEU A 224 4.72 8.60 -14.33
CA LEU A 224 4.07 7.30 -14.52
C LEU A 224 5.07 6.24 -15.03
N ASN A 225 5.94 6.62 -15.96
CA ASN A 225 6.99 5.73 -16.45
C ASN A 225 8.01 5.40 -15.35
N SER A 226 8.43 6.39 -14.55
CA SER A 226 9.34 6.20 -13.43
C SER A 226 8.73 5.33 -12.33
N LEU A 227 7.44 5.49 -12.06
CA LEU A 227 6.68 4.66 -11.11
C LEU A 227 6.61 3.19 -11.56
N ALA A 228 6.33 2.96 -12.84
CA ALA A 228 6.29 1.62 -13.42
C ALA A 228 7.65 0.91 -13.34
N LEU A 229 8.74 1.61 -13.70
CA LEU A 229 10.11 1.10 -13.56
C LEU A 229 10.45 0.77 -12.10
N PHE A 230 10.08 1.65 -11.17
CA PHE A 230 10.34 1.44 -9.75
C PHE A 230 9.65 0.17 -9.23
N VAL A 231 8.38 -0.05 -9.60
CA VAL A 231 7.64 -1.26 -9.21
C VAL A 231 8.22 -2.52 -9.86
N GLU A 232 8.59 -2.47 -11.15
CA GLU A 232 9.28 -3.59 -11.83
C GLU A 232 10.54 -4.00 -11.05
N ASN A 233 11.37 -3.02 -10.67
CA ASN A 233 12.59 -3.27 -9.92
C ASN A 233 12.31 -3.82 -8.51
N LEU A 234 11.30 -3.31 -7.81
CA LEU A 234 10.89 -3.83 -6.50
C LEU A 234 10.47 -5.29 -6.59
N ASP A 235 9.61 -5.63 -7.54
CA ASP A 235 9.09 -6.99 -7.71
C ASP A 235 10.17 -7.99 -8.15
N GLU A 236 11.17 -7.52 -8.92
CA GLU A 236 12.37 -8.32 -9.24
C GLU A 236 13.23 -8.59 -8.00
N HIS A 237 13.49 -7.56 -7.20
CA HIS A 237 14.42 -7.62 -6.08
C HIS A 237 13.81 -8.13 -4.77
N TYR A 238 12.49 -8.14 -4.61
CA TYR A 238 11.81 -8.59 -3.38
C TYR A 238 10.87 -9.74 -3.69
N CYS A 239 11.41 -10.81 -4.28
CA CYS A 239 10.66 -12.02 -4.56
C CYS A 239 10.91 -13.11 -3.51
N MET A 240 9.95 -14.03 -3.40
CA MET A 240 10.03 -15.20 -2.51
C MET A 240 11.28 -16.09 -2.76
N GLU A 241 11.90 -16.03 -3.96
CA GLU A 241 13.14 -16.76 -4.22
C GLU A 241 14.31 -16.22 -3.39
N GLN A 242 14.32 -14.93 -3.06
CA GLN A 242 15.36 -14.35 -2.21
C GLN A 242 15.23 -14.79 -0.75
N ILE A 243 14.00 -15.02 -0.26
CA ILE A 243 13.77 -15.55 1.10
C ILE A 243 14.55 -16.83 1.34
N MET A 244 14.61 -17.71 0.34
CA MET A 244 15.30 -18.99 0.41
C MET A 244 16.83 -18.85 0.53
N ASN A 245 17.37 -17.68 0.17
CA ASN A 245 18.81 -17.38 0.19
C ASN A 245 19.22 -16.45 1.34
N ILE A 246 18.26 -15.96 2.12
CA ILE A 246 18.51 -15.06 3.25
C ILE A 246 18.82 -15.88 4.50
N SER A 247 19.79 -15.41 5.27
CA SER A 247 20.17 -16.04 6.53
C SER A 247 19.03 -15.98 7.55
N ALA A 248 18.91 -17.03 8.38
CA ALA A 248 17.80 -17.16 9.34
C ALA A 248 17.67 -15.97 10.31
N ASP A 249 18.76 -15.28 10.62
CA ASP A 249 18.78 -14.07 11.47
C ASP A 249 18.16 -12.83 10.83
N LEU A 250 18.04 -12.79 9.49
CA LEU A 250 17.46 -11.68 8.74
C LEU A 250 16.05 -11.98 8.22
N LEU A 251 15.57 -13.22 8.39
CA LEU A 251 14.29 -13.68 7.86
C LEU A 251 13.10 -12.85 8.38
N GLY A 252 13.08 -12.54 9.68
CA GLY A 252 12.01 -11.73 10.28
C GLY A 252 11.97 -10.31 9.71
N THR A 253 13.13 -9.66 9.64
CA THR A 253 13.26 -8.32 9.06
C THR A 253 12.91 -8.29 7.59
N PHE A 254 13.32 -9.30 6.82
CA PHE A 254 12.97 -9.40 5.41
C PHE A 254 11.46 -9.62 5.22
N ARG A 255 10.80 -10.42 6.07
CA ARG A 255 9.33 -10.59 6.02
C ARG A 255 8.58 -9.28 6.23
N ILE A 256 8.99 -8.48 7.21
CA ILE A 256 8.40 -7.14 7.44
C ILE A 256 8.60 -6.25 6.21
N LEU A 257 9.81 -6.27 5.64
CA LEU A 257 10.14 -5.49 4.46
C LEU A 257 9.34 -5.96 3.24
N LEU A 258 9.13 -7.25 3.07
CA LEU A 258 8.33 -7.82 1.99
C LEU A 258 6.87 -7.37 2.09
N ILE A 259 6.27 -7.41 3.29
CA ILE A 259 4.90 -6.89 3.51
C ILE A 259 4.83 -5.40 3.16
N LEU A 260 5.87 -4.62 3.51
CA LEU A 260 5.92 -3.21 3.15
C LEU A 260 6.05 -3.02 1.62
N VAL A 261 6.88 -3.82 0.95
CA VAL A 261 7.00 -3.81 -0.52
C VAL A 261 5.66 -4.13 -1.18
N ASP A 262 4.95 -5.17 -0.73
CA ASP A 262 3.63 -5.54 -1.25
C ASP A 262 2.64 -4.38 -1.12
N ASN A 263 2.62 -3.69 0.02
CA ASN A 263 1.78 -2.51 0.23
C ASN A 263 2.18 -1.34 -0.67
N VAL A 264 3.49 -1.10 -0.86
CA VAL A 264 3.99 -0.05 -1.76
C VAL A 264 3.60 -0.34 -3.21
N ILE A 265 3.74 -1.58 -3.66
CA ILE A 265 3.36 -2.01 -5.01
C ILE A 265 1.85 -1.85 -5.22
N ALA A 266 1.02 -2.29 -4.27
CA ALA A 266 -0.42 -2.12 -4.35
C ALA A 266 -0.82 -0.64 -4.43
N SER A 267 -0.23 0.21 -3.57
CA SER A 267 -0.48 1.66 -3.59
C SER A 267 0.06 2.34 -4.84
N ALA A 268 1.17 1.85 -5.42
CA ALA A 268 1.70 2.33 -6.69
C ALA A 268 0.75 1.99 -7.86
N TYR A 269 0.17 0.79 -7.90
CA TYR A 269 -0.83 0.45 -8.92
C TYR A 269 -2.08 1.31 -8.80
N ALA A 270 -2.57 1.53 -7.58
CA ALA A 270 -3.71 2.41 -7.34
C ALA A 270 -3.43 3.86 -7.78
N LEU A 271 -2.21 4.36 -7.50
CA LEU A 271 -1.79 5.68 -7.95
C LEU A 271 -1.68 5.76 -9.47
N PHE A 272 -1.04 4.76 -10.10
CA PHE A 272 -0.88 4.69 -11.54
C PHE A 272 -2.25 4.73 -12.23
N HIS A 273 -3.21 3.91 -11.75
CA HIS A 273 -4.57 3.90 -12.25
C HIS A 273 -5.27 5.24 -12.06
N ALA A 274 -5.14 5.84 -10.87
CA ALA A 274 -5.79 7.12 -10.58
C ALA A 274 -5.23 8.29 -11.41
N LEU A 275 -3.94 8.25 -11.79
CA LEU A 275 -3.28 9.29 -12.58
C LEU A 275 -3.41 9.08 -14.09
N ILE A 276 -3.44 7.82 -14.55
CA ILE A 276 -3.59 7.54 -15.99
C ILE A 276 -4.96 7.98 -16.50
N ASP A 277 -6.00 7.89 -15.65
CA ASP A 277 -7.34 8.39 -15.93
C ASP A 277 -7.38 9.92 -16.07
N CYS A 278 -6.44 10.64 -15.45
CA CYS A 278 -6.31 12.10 -15.56
C CYS A 278 -5.70 12.55 -16.90
N LEU A 279 -5.04 11.67 -17.66
CA LEU A 279 -4.48 12.03 -18.96
C LEU A 279 -5.62 12.29 -19.94
N THR A 280 -5.70 13.51 -20.51
CA THR A 280 -6.76 13.86 -21.48
C THR A 280 -6.32 13.64 -22.92
N SER A 281 -5.02 13.72 -23.20
CA SER A 281 -4.44 13.43 -24.52
C SER A 281 -4.34 11.92 -24.76
N ILE A 282 -4.94 11.45 -25.86
CA ILE A 282 -4.90 10.04 -26.27
C ILE A 282 -3.46 9.64 -26.65
N ASP A 283 -2.71 10.52 -27.32
CA ASP A 283 -1.34 10.23 -27.75
C ASP A 283 -0.39 10.07 -26.55
N GLU A 284 -0.56 10.89 -25.51
CA GLU A 284 0.22 10.78 -24.28
C GLU A 284 -0.14 9.53 -23.50
N LEU A 285 -1.44 9.24 -23.38
CA LEU A 285 -1.95 8.01 -22.79
C LEU A 285 -1.34 6.77 -23.47
N TYR A 286 -1.45 6.72 -24.80
CA TYR A 286 -0.88 5.65 -25.60
C TYR A 286 0.63 5.52 -25.40
N THR A 287 1.36 6.65 -25.41
CA THR A 287 2.81 6.68 -25.19
C THR A 287 3.19 6.11 -23.82
N VAL A 288 2.47 6.49 -22.76
CA VAL A 288 2.71 5.95 -21.40
C VAL A 288 2.48 4.44 -21.37
N ILE A 289 1.37 3.96 -21.93
CA ILE A 289 1.07 2.52 -21.98
C ILE A 289 2.15 1.76 -22.75
N VAL A 290 2.53 2.24 -23.94
CA VAL A 290 3.57 1.61 -24.77
C VAL A 290 4.91 1.58 -24.04
N ASN A 291 5.30 2.67 -23.38
CA ASN A 291 6.50 2.69 -22.55
C ASN A 291 6.42 1.68 -21.41
N CYS A 292 5.25 1.50 -20.80
CA CYS A 292 5.06 0.51 -19.73
C CYS A 292 5.12 -0.95 -20.21
N LEU A 293 4.91 -1.22 -21.51
CA LEU A 293 5.06 -2.58 -22.06
C LEU A 293 6.48 -3.14 -21.94
N GLN A 294 7.50 -2.28 -21.78
CA GLN A 294 8.87 -2.72 -21.53
C GLN A 294 9.06 -3.27 -20.10
N TYR A 295 8.21 -2.86 -19.16
CA TYR A 295 8.19 -3.29 -17.76
C TYR A 295 7.19 -4.44 -17.60
N LYS A 296 7.64 -5.63 -18.01
CA LYS A 296 6.75 -6.78 -18.26
C LYS A 296 6.01 -7.23 -17.02
N ARG A 297 6.65 -7.29 -15.86
CA ARG A 297 6.00 -7.74 -14.60
C ARG A 297 5.02 -6.69 -14.12
N PHE A 298 5.40 -5.42 -14.17
CA PHE A 298 4.56 -4.29 -13.83
C PHE A 298 3.25 -4.33 -14.62
N ILE A 299 3.33 -4.31 -15.96
CA ILE A 299 2.14 -4.22 -16.80
C ILE A 299 1.28 -5.49 -16.75
N PHE A 300 1.92 -6.66 -16.57
CA PHE A 300 1.23 -7.93 -16.38
C PHE A 300 0.34 -7.90 -15.14
N TYR A 301 0.90 -7.62 -13.96
CA TYR A 301 0.13 -7.58 -12.73
C TYR A 301 -0.83 -6.39 -12.66
N TYR A 302 -0.45 -5.23 -13.19
CA TYR A 302 -1.35 -4.10 -13.35
C TYR A 302 -2.60 -4.50 -14.12
N SER A 303 -2.46 -5.22 -15.25
CA SER A 303 -3.58 -5.65 -16.09
C SER A 303 -4.53 -6.67 -15.43
N ILE A 304 -4.07 -7.34 -14.37
CA ILE A 304 -4.88 -8.27 -13.58
C ILE A 304 -5.75 -7.47 -12.59
N ILE A 305 -5.17 -6.47 -11.93
CA ILE A 305 -5.86 -5.65 -10.93
C ILE A 305 -6.80 -4.63 -11.59
N TYR A 306 -6.32 -3.98 -12.64
CA TYR A 306 -7.01 -2.91 -13.37
C TYR A 306 -7.09 -3.30 -14.85
N PRO A 307 -8.26 -3.80 -15.32
CA PRO A 307 -8.44 -4.16 -16.71
C PRO A 307 -8.14 -2.99 -17.65
N ILE A 308 -7.07 -3.13 -18.43
CA ILE A 308 -6.55 -2.05 -19.30
C ILE A 308 -7.52 -1.77 -20.47
N ASP A 309 -8.44 -2.69 -20.77
CA ASP A 309 -9.41 -2.55 -21.86
C ASP A 309 -10.24 -1.26 -21.77
N GLU A 310 -10.64 -0.85 -20.56
CA GLU A 310 -11.39 0.39 -20.36
C GLU A 310 -10.60 1.64 -20.76
N ILE A 311 -9.30 1.63 -20.47
CA ILE A 311 -8.36 2.70 -20.82
C ILE A 311 -8.11 2.68 -22.34
N LEU A 312 -7.95 1.49 -22.94
CA LEU A 312 -7.67 1.34 -24.37
C LEU A 312 -8.86 1.62 -25.27
N ASN A 313 -10.09 1.61 -24.75
CA ASN A 313 -11.26 2.05 -25.51
C ASN A 313 -11.18 3.51 -25.96
N ARG A 314 -10.25 4.29 -25.39
CA ARG A 314 -9.96 5.67 -25.77
C ARG A 314 -8.97 5.77 -26.94
N CYS A 315 -8.20 4.71 -27.19
CA CYS A 315 -7.23 4.63 -28.28
C CYS A 315 -7.92 4.27 -29.59
N ASP A 316 -7.25 4.55 -30.72
CA ASP A 316 -7.72 4.04 -32.01
C ASP A 316 -7.55 2.52 -32.14
N GLU A 317 -8.14 1.96 -33.19
CA GLU A 317 -8.16 0.51 -33.39
C GLU A 317 -6.75 -0.08 -33.60
N GLU A 318 -5.86 0.61 -34.30
CA GLU A 318 -4.50 0.14 -34.58
C GLU A 318 -3.65 0.14 -33.30
N GLN A 319 -3.72 1.23 -32.53
CA GLN A 319 -3.10 1.38 -31.22
C GLN A 319 -3.56 0.28 -30.26
N ARG A 320 -4.88 0.04 -30.19
CA ARG A 320 -5.46 -0.99 -29.33
C ARG A 320 -5.00 -2.40 -29.73
N ILE A 321 -4.98 -2.71 -31.03
CA ILE A 321 -4.49 -3.99 -31.54
C ILE A 321 -3.02 -4.19 -31.14
N TYR A 322 -2.18 -3.16 -31.30
CA TYR A 322 -0.77 -3.22 -30.94
C TYR A 322 -0.56 -3.51 -29.44
N VAL A 323 -1.25 -2.77 -28.57
CA VAL A 323 -1.14 -2.94 -27.12
C VAL A 323 -1.66 -4.32 -26.70
N ASN A 324 -2.83 -4.73 -27.17
CA ASN A 324 -3.41 -6.03 -26.80
C ASN A 324 -2.54 -7.20 -27.24
N THR A 325 -2.01 -7.18 -28.47
CA THR A 325 -1.09 -8.21 -28.96
C THR A 325 0.17 -8.28 -28.09
N SER A 326 0.70 -7.12 -27.69
CA SER A 326 1.89 -7.04 -26.84
C SER A 326 1.60 -7.57 -25.42
N LEU A 327 0.45 -7.21 -24.85
CA LEU A 327 0.00 -7.68 -23.53
C LEU A 327 -0.26 -9.19 -23.52
N GLU A 328 -0.83 -9.77 -24.58
CA GLU A 328 -1.01 -11.22 -24.70
C GLU A 328 0.33 -11.94 -24.68
N CYS A 329 1.31 -11.48 -25.47
CA CYS A 329 2.66 -12.02 -25.47
C CYS A 329 3.34 -11.90 -24.09
N ILE A 330 3.18 -10.77 -23.42
CA ILE A 330 3.70 -10.57 -22.05
C ILE A 330 3.01 -11.54 -21.08
N ARG A 331 1.68 -11.65 -21.14
CA ARG A 331 0.88 -12.53 -20.28
C ARG A 331 1.31 -13.97 -20.42
N GLU A 332 1.49 -14.48 -21.64
CA GLU A 332 1.98 -15.85 -21.88
C GLU A 332 3.36 -16.10 -21.27
N ASN A 333 4.30 -15.15 -21.47
CA ASN A 333 5.65 -15.26 -20.95
C ASN A 333 5.68 -15.21 -19.42
N CYS A 334 5.02 -14.23 -18.81
CA CYS A 334 4.97 -14.07 -17.35
C CYS A 334 4.25 -15.26 -16.68
N THR A 335 3.14 -15.73 -17.25
CA THR A 335 2.45 -16.94 -16.79
C THR A 335 3.36 -18.16 -16.82
N THR A 336 4.12 -18.33 -17.90
CA THR A 336 5.11 -19.40 -18.03
C THR A 336 6.19 -19.29 -16.95
N ASP A 337 6.66 -18.09 -16.64
CA ASP A 337 7.67 -17.88 -15.61
C ASP A 337 7.13 -18.12 -14.19
N VAL A 338 5.88 -17.71 -13.89
CA VAL A 338 5.18 -18.06 -12.64
C VAL A 338 5.11 -19.58 -12.49
N LEU A 339 4.68 -20.31 -13.53
CA LEU A 339 4.64 -21.77 -13.51
C LEU A 339 6.02 -22.40 -13.27
N LYS A 340 7.08 -21.89 -13.91
CA LYS A 340 8.46 -22.35 -13.67
C LYS A 340 8.89 -22.12 -12.22
N GLN A 341 8.55 -20.97 -11.63
CA GLN A 341 8.87 -20.67 -10.23
C GLN A 341 8.13 -21.60 -9.27
N LEU A 342 6.82 -21.79 -9.46
CA LEU A 342 6.01 -22.72 -8.66
C LEU A 342 6.54 -24.16 -8.78
N LYS A 343 6.95 -24.56 -9.99
CA LYS A 343 7.58 -25.86 -10.23
C LYS A 343 8.90 -26.03 -9.48
N LYS A 344 9.80 -25.05 -9.54
CA LYS A 344 11.07 -25.06 -8.78
C LYS A 344 10.83 -25.20 -7.27
N ARG A 345 9.73 -24.63 -6.76
CA ARG A 345 9.32 -24.72 -5.35
C ARG A 345 8.59 -26.02 -5.01
N GLY A 346 8.34 -26.90 -5.98
CA GLY A 346 7.61 -28.15 -5.79
C GLY A 346 6.09 -27.98 -5.62
N LEU A 347 5.56 -26.78 -5.83
CA LEU A 347 4.14 -26.47 -5.58
C LEU A 347 3.20 -27.08 -6.62
N LEU A 348 3.71 -27.50 -7.79
CA LEU A 348 2.93 -28.15 -8.85
C LEU A 348 2.91 -29.68 -8.78
N VAL A 349 3.67 -30.29 -7.87
CA VAL A 349 3.78 -31.76 -7.77
C VAL A 349 2.49 -32.36 -7.24
N GLY A 350 1.89 -33.31 -7.96
CA GLY A 350 0.70 -34.04 -7.49
C GLY A 350 -0.54 -33.15 -7.26
N LEU A 351 -0.76 -32.13 -8.09
CA LEU A 351 -1.96 -31.29 -7.96
C LEU A 351 -3.26 -32.08 -8.25
N GLY A 352 -4.35 -31.67 -7.59
CA GLY A 352 -5.69 -32.24 -7.76
C GLY A 352 -5.92 -33.63 -7.15
N SER A 353 -4.89 -34.31 -6.64
CA SER A 353 -5.05 -35.54 -5.88
C SER A 353 -3.99 -35.64 -4.80
N SER A 354 -4.37 -36.05 -3.59
CA SER A 354 -3.45 -36.22 -2.47
C SER A 354 -3.57 -37.63 -1.89
N ALA A 355 -2.42 -38.23 -1.54
CA ALA A 355 -2.40 -39.47 -0.78
C ALA A 355 -2.89 -39.28 0.67
N ASN A 356 -2.86 -38.04 1.18
CA ASN A 356 -3.39 -37.69 2.47
C ASN A 356 -4.92 -37.49 2.38
N GLN A 357 -5.68 -38.34 3.07
CA GLN A 357 -7.14 -38.34 3.06
C GLN A 357 -7.73 -37.02 3.61
N GLU A 358 -7.09 -36.37 4.58
CA GLU A 358 -7.54 -35.07 5.08
C GLU A 358 -7.45 -34.01 3.99
N VAL A 359 -6.31 -33.93 3.31
CA VAL A 359 -6.09 -32.99 2.20
C VAL A 359 -7.05 -33.29 1.04
N GLN A 360 -7.23 -34.57 0.69
CA GLN A 360 -8.17 -34.98 -0.36
C GLN A 360 -9.60 -34.54 -0.01
N SER A 361 -10.04 -34.74 1.23
CA SER A 361 -11.38 -34.31 1.67
C SER A 361 -11.59 -32.79 1.57
N LYS A 362 -10.55 -31.98 1.84
CA LYS A 362 -10.60 -30.52 1.68
C LYS A 362 -10.70 -30.11 0.20
N ILE A 363 -9.96 -30.80 -0.67
CA ILE A 363 -10.04 -30.59 -2.12
C ILE A 363 -11.44 -30.94 -2.62
N ASP A 364 -11.96 -32.12 -2.27
CA ASP A 364 -13.27 -32.60 -2.71
C ASP A 364 -14.39 -31.67 -2.23
N TYR A 365 -14.34 -31.24 -0.97
CA TYR A 365 -15.29 -30.29 -0.41
C TYR A 365 -15.32 -28.95 -1.16
N LEU A 366 -14.14 -28.36 -1.43
CA LEU A 366 -14.07 -27.10 -2.17
C LEU A 366 -14.43 -27.26 -3.65
N ALA A 367 -14.12 -28.41 -4.26
CA ALA A 367 -14.50 -28.70 -5.64
C ALA A 367 -16.02 -28.89 -5.78
N GLU A 368 -16.69 -29.42 -4.76
CA GLU A 368 -18.15 -29.48 -4.69
C GLU A 368 -18.76 -28.09 -4.51
N LEU A 369 -18.18 -27.25 -3.65
CA LEU A 369 -18.66 -25.89 -3.38
C LEU A 369 -18.43 -24.94 -4.56
N LEU A 370 -17.29 -25.06 -5.25
CA LEU A 370 -16.82 -24.16 -6.30
C LEU A 370 -16.48 -24.94 -7.59
N PRO A 371 -17.47 -25.53 -8.27
CA PRO A 371 -17.25 -26.47 -9.38
C PRO A 371 -16.67 -25.82 -10.64
N HIS A 372 -16.57 -24.48 -10.69
CA HIS A 372 -15.98 -23.74 -11.80
C HIS A 372 -14.44 -23.72 -11.74
N PHE A 373 -13.84 -24.04 -10.59
CA PHE A 373 -12.40 -24.21 -10.48
C PHE A 373 -12.00 -25.67 -10.66
N SER A 374 -10.86 -25.89 -11.32
CA SER A 374 -10.30 -27.24 -11.41
C SER A 374 -9.79 -27.71 -10.04
N PRO A 375 -9.89 -29.01 -9.71
CA PRO A 375 -9.32 -29.56 -8.48
C PRO A 375 -7.82 -29.26 -8.33
N GLN A 376 -7.10 -29.15 -9.44
CA GLN A 376 -5.68 -28.79 -9.48
C GLN A 376 -5.45 -27.36 -9.00
N PHE A 377 -6.26 -26.41 -9.46
CA PHE A 377 -6.18 -25.01 -9.02
C PHE A 377 -6.60 -24.88 -7.55
N ILE A 378 -7.67 -25.54 -7.13
CA ILE A 378 -8.11 -25.58 -5.73
C ILE A 378 -7.00 -26.12 -4.82
N HIS A 379 -6.35 -27.22 -5.21
CA HIS A 379 -5.23 -27.78 -4.45
C HIS A 379 -4.05 -26.81 -4.37
N LEU A 380 -3.72 -26.10 -5.46
CA LEU A 380 -2.66 -25.08 -5.45
C LEU A 380 -3.00 -23.92 -4.50
N SER A 381 -4.25 -23.43 -4.51
CA SER A 381 -4.71 -22.38 -3.59
C SER A 381 -4.69 -22.86 -2.14
N LEU A 382 -5.14 -24.09 -1.86
CA LEU A 382 -5.02 -24.69 -0.53
C LEU A 382 -3.57 -24.73 -0.05
N ARG A 383 -2.61 -25.13 -0.90
CA ARG A 383 -1.19 -25.11 -0.55
C ARG A 383 -0.70 -23.73 -0.17
N HIS A 384 -1.12 -22.70 -0.92
CA HIS A 384 -0.75 -21.32 -0.63
C HIS A 384 -1.24 -20.86 0.74
N PHE A 385 -2.49 -21.18 1.09
CA PHE A 385 -3.09 -20.81 2.38
C PHE A 385 -2.85 -21.85 3.50
N GLY A 386 -1.85 -22.72 3.37
CA GLY A 386 -1.52 -23.71 4.41
C GLY A 386 -2.64 -24.70 4.72
N TYR A 387 -3.44 -25.04 3.71
CA TYR A 387 -4.61 -25.93 3.77
C TYR A 387 -5.73 -25.46 4.72
N GLN A 388 -5.86 -24.14 4.90
CA GLN A 388 -7.00 -23.52 5.58
C GLN A 388 -8.20 -23.39 4.63
N THR A 389 -9.21 -24.25 4.82
CA THR A 389 -10.37 -24.35 3.92
C THR A 389 -11.19 -23.07 3.84
N GLU A 390 -11.51 -22.44 4.98
CA GLU A 390 -12.33 -21.22 5.00
C GLU A 390 -11.63 -20.04 4.33
N GLN A 391 -10.34 -19.82 4.65
CA GLN A 391 -9.55 -18.77 4.01
C GLN A 391 -9.44 -18.99 2.49
N THR A 392 -9.22 -20.24 2.08
CA THR A 392 -9.14 -20.58 0.65
C THR A 392 -10.48 -20.38 -0.05
N ALA A 393 -11.59 -20.77 0.58
CA ALA A 393 -12.93 -20.58 0.02
C ALA A 393 -13.25 -19.09 -0.15
N ASN A 394 -12.98 -18.26 0.85
CA ASN A 394 -13.19 -16.82 0.79
C ASN A 394 -12.38 -16.19 -0.34
N ALA A 395 -11.10 -16.57 -0.48
CA ALA A 395 -10.25 -16.06 -1.54
C ALA A 395 -10.70 -16.52 -2.94
N LEU A 396 -11.18 -17.75 -3.10
CA LEU A 396 -11.71 -18.23 -4.39
C LEU A 396 -13.08 -17.61 -4.73
N LEU A 397 -13.87 -17.22 -3.73
CA LEU A 397 -15.14 -16.50 -3.95
C LEU A 397 -14.91 -15.02 -4.27
N ASN A 398 -13.90 -14.41 -3.65
CA ASN A 398 -13.46 -13.05 -3.90
C ASN A 398 -12.05 -13.06 -4.50
N ASN A 399 -11.95 -13.21 -5.81
CA ASN A 399 -10.67 -13.37 -6.52
C ASN A 399 -9.64 -12.26 -6.20
N ASN A 400 -10.08 -11.08 -5.76
CA ASN A 400 -9.20 -9.98 -5.34
C ASN A 400 -8.37 -10.32 -4.08
N GLU A 401 -8.79 -11.31 -3.29
CA GLU A 401 -8.06 -11.83 -2.12
C GLU A 401 -7.05 -12.92 -2.49
N LEU A 402 -7.07 -13.42 -3.74
CA LEU A 402 -6.03 -14.34 -4.21
C LEU A 402 -4.73 -13.56 -4.47
N PRO A 403 -3.56 -14.15 -4.18
CA PRO A 403 -2.28 -13.66 -4.66
C PRO A 403 -2.30 -13.49 -6.19
N LEU A 404 -1.62 -12.46 -6.68
CA LEU A 404 -1.61 -12.12 -8.12
C LEU A 404 -1.10 -13.28 -9.00
N ASP A 405 -0.11 -14.03 -8.53
CA ASP A 405 0.36 -15.26 -9.19
C ASP A 405 -0.76 -16.30 -9.37
N LEU A 406 -1.64 -16.44 -8.38
CA LEU A 406 -2.77 -17.37 -8.47
C LEU A 406 -3.89 -16.81 -9.35
N GLN A 407 -4.17 -15.50 -9.27
CA GLN A 407 -5.11 -14.85 -10.18
C GLN A 407 -4.70 -15.03 -11.65
N ALA A 408 -3.41 -14.87 -11.95
CA ALA A 408 -2.85 -15.10 -13.27
C ALA A 408 -3.06 -16.53 -13.81
N LEU A 409 -3.14 -17.51 -12.92
CA LEU A 409 -3.28 -18.93 -13.26
C LEU A 409 -4.72 -19.41 -13.35
N MET A 410 -5.72 -18.57 -13.04
CA MET A 410 -7.14 -18.96 -13.04
C MET A 410 -7.61 -19.52 -14.38
N SER A 411 -7.11 -18.98 -15.49
CA SER A 411 -7.47 -19.39 -16.86
C SER A 411 -6.52 -20.44 -17.45
N VAL A 412 -5.54 -20.92 -16.68
CA VAL A 412 -4.53 -21.86 -17.14
C VAL A 412 -4.95 -23.28 -16.82
N GLU A 413 -4.88 -24.17 -17.81
CA GLU A 413 -5.10 -25.60 -17.60
C GLU A 413 -3.92 -26.22 -16.84
N LEU A 414 -4.01 -26.28 -15.52
CA LEU A 414 -3.01 -26.91 -14.67
C LEU A 414 -3.07 -28.43 -14.80
N LYS A 415 -1.97 -29.03 -15.29
CA LYS A 415 -1.81 -30.48 -15.37
C LYS A 415 -1.01 -30.98 -14.17
N ALA A 416 -1.41 -32.11 -13.61
CA ALA A 416 -0.63 -32.76 -12.56
C ALA A 416 0.73 -33.20 -13.12
N GLU A 417 1.82 -32.70 -12.55
CA GLU A 417 3.14 -33.21 -12.87
C GLU A 417 3.41 -34.50 -12.07
N ASN A 418 3.78 -35.56 -12.78
CA ASN A 418 4.24 -36.81 -12.17
C ASN A 418 5.59 -36.56 -11.49
N THR A 419 5.78 -37.15 -10.31
CA THR A 419 7.03 -37.16 -9.56
C THR A 419 8.16 -37.84 -10.36
N SER A 420 8.85 -37.11 -11.21
CA SER A 420 10.22 -37.49 -11.58
C SER A 420 11.13 -37.06 -10.43
N MET A 421 11.87 -38.01 -9.87
CA MET A 421 12.82 -37.83 -8.77
C MET A 421 13.61 -36.52 -8.90
N ILE A 422 13.19 -35.49 -8.17
CA ILE A 422 14.04 -34.34 -7.89
C ILE A 422 15.00 -34.83 -6.81
N VAL A 423 16.28 -34.91 -7.20
CA VAL A 423 17.42 -35.23 -6.34
C VAL A 423 17.32 -34.40 -5.06
N ALA A 424 17.46 -35.09 -3.93
CA ALA A 424 17.39 -34.55 -2.58
C ALA A 424 18.20 -33.25 -2.42
N GLY A 425 17.48 -32.13 -2.45
CA GLY A 425 17.93 -30.82 -2.02
C GLY A 425 16.71 -30.16 -1.38
N PHE A 426 16.55 -30.39 -0.08
CA PHE A 426 15.56 -29.82 0.85
C PHE A 426 14.45 -28.94 0.21
N SER A 427 13.29 -29.54 -0.07
CA SER A 427 12.04 -28.77 -0.16
C SER A 427 11.54 -28.51 1.27
N PRO A 428 11.35 -27.26 1.71
CA PRO A 428 10.91 -26.94 3.06
C PRO A 428 9.40 -27.17 3.29
N PHE A 429 8.67 -27.69 2.29
CA PHE A 429 7.21 -27.80 2.32
C PHE A 429 6.68 -29.24 2.27
N TYR A 430 7.54 -30.25 2.43
CA TYR A 430 7.04 -31.60 2.69
C TYR A 430 6.65 -31.73 4.16
N ASP A 431 5.34 -31.89 4.36
CA ASP A 431 4.67 -32.48 5.52
C ASP A 431 4.97 -31.83 6.88
N PHE A 432 4.25 -30.74 7.20
CA PHE A 432 4.01 -30.36 8.58
C PHE A 432 2.71 -31.00 9.09
N ILE A 433 2.92 -32.00 9.95
CA ILE A 433 2.10 -32.26 11.14
C ILE A 433 2.32 -31.12 12.14
#